data_AF-A0A937D433-F1
#
_entry.id   AF-A0A937D433-F1
#
_cell.length_a   1.000
_cell.length_b   1.000
_cell.length_c   1.000
_cell.angle_alpha   90.00
_cell.angle_beta   90.00
_cell.angle_gamma   90.00
#
_symmetry.space_group_name_H-M   'P 1'
#
loop_
_entity.id
_entity.type
_entity.pdbx_description
1 polymer ?
#
loop_
_entity_poly.entity_id
_entity_poly.type
_entity_poly.pdbx_seq_one_letter_code
_entity_poly.pdbx_strand_id
1 'polypeptide(L)'
;MLELPLERPDGFGGVIRSYAPGPQLWGAMEMLTGTERVRADRPEQSLTHRITLRYREGVTGAMRLTIGLRRFAIRAASDPDGSKRDLVCLVEEVRP
;
A
#
# COMPACT_ATOMS: atom_id res chain seq x y z
N MET A 1 -8.99 5.92 -1.36
CA MET A 1 -9.10 5.42 -2.75
C MET A 1 -7.90 4.53 -3.04
N LEU A 2 -8.07 3.51 -3.89
CA LEU A 2 -6.97 2.72 -4.43
C LEU A 2 -6.55 3.32 -5.77
N GLU A 3 -5.27 3.60 -5.96
CA GLU A 3 -4.73 4.07 -7.22
C GLU A 3 -3.92 2.97 -7.93
N LEU A 4 -4.16 2.86 -9.23
CA LEU A 4 -3.61 1.80 -10.08
C LEU A 4 -2.35 2.30 -10.80
N PRO A 5 -1.28 1.49 -10.89
CA PRO A 5 -0.07 1.88 -11.60
C PRO A 5 -0.34 2.00 -13.10
N LEU A 6 0.17 3.07 -13.70
CA LEU A 6 0.28 3.27 -15.14
C LEU A 6 1.75 3.39 -15.48
N GLU A 7 2.29 2.38 -16.14
CA GLU A 7 3.70 2.33 -16.53
C GLU A 7 3.84 2.68 -18.01
N ARG A 8 4.74 3.63 -18.29
CA ARG A 8 5.11 3.98 -19.66
C ARG A 8 6.63 3.85 -19.80
N PRO A 9 7.14 3.33 -20.93
CA PRO A 9 8.57 3.35 -21.19
C PRO A 9 9.10 4.78 -21.12
N ASP A 10 10.29 4.96 -20.53
CA ASP A 10 10.95 6.27 -20.43
C ASP A 10 11.79 6.62 -21.68
N GLY A 11 11.94 5.67 -22.62
CA GLY A 11 12.76 5.82 -23.83
C GLY A 11 14.24 5.45 -23.65
N PHE A 12 14.69 5.14 -22.44
CA PHE A 12 16.08 4.80 -22.08
C PHE A 12 16.22 3.43 -21.40
N GLY A 13 15.16 2.62 -21.43
CA GLY A 13 15.12 1.26 -20.86
C GLY A 13 14.55 1.19 -19.44
N GLY A 14 14.09 2.31 -18.89
CA GLY A 14 13.33 2.38 -17.65
C GLY A 14 11.83 2.60 -17.87
N VAL A 15 11.13 2.81 -16.77
CA VAL A 15 9.68 3.04 -16.75
C VAL A 15 9.33 4.28 -15.94
N ILE A 16 8.49 5.13 -16.51
CA ILE A 16 7.80 6.20 -15.81
C ILE A 16 6.51 5.62 -15.24
N ARG A 17 6.47 5.49 -13.91
CA ARG A 17 5.26 5.07 -13.19
C ARG A 17 4.44 6.29 -12.79
N SER A 18 3.22 6.33 -13.29
CA SER A 18 2.15 7.23 -12.87
C SER A 18 1.03 6.44 -12.22
N TYR A 19 0.02 7.12 -11.69
CA TYR A 19 -1.07 6.48 -10.96
C TYR A 19 -2.41 7.01 -11.45
N ALA A 20 -3.30 6.10 -11.84
CA ALA A 20 -4.68 6.42 -12.19
C ALA A 20 -5.60 6.27 -10.97
N PRO A 21 -6.65 7.11 -10.85
CA PRO A 21 -7.73 6.87 -9.90
C PRO A 21 -8.36 5.49 -10.12
N GLY A 22 -8.47 4.71 -9.06
CA GLY A 22 -9.18 3.45 -9.04
C GLY A 22 -10.39 3.51 -8.10
N PRO A 23 -10.84 2.37 -7.55
CA PRO A 23 -12.04 2.33 -6.74
C PRO A 23 -11.88 3.05 -5.40
N GLN A 24 -12.97 3.66 -4.94
CA GLN A 24 -13.08 4.15 -3.56
C GLN A 24 -13.30 2.97 -2.61
N LEU A 25 -12.49 2.90 -1.56
CA LEU A 25 -12.48 1.81 -0.59
C LEU A 25 -12.74 2.35 0.81
N TRP A 26 -13.32 1.48 1.63
CA TRP A 26 -13.47 1.67 3.07
C TRP A 26 -12.57 0.69 3.81
N GLY A 27 -12.04 1.14 4.94
CA GLY A 27 -11.14 0.35 5.77
C GLY A 27 -10.74 1.09 7.04
N ALA A 28 -10.13 0.37 7.96
CA ALA A 28 -9.52 0.90 9.16
C ALA A 28 -8.05 1.22 8.90
N MET A 29 -7.54 2.29 9.50
CA MET A 29 -6.14 2.70 9.42
C MET A 29 -5.58 2.82 10.83
N GLU A 30 -4.43 2.19 11.05
CA GLU A 30 -3.70 2.21 12.31
C GLU A 30 -2.27 2.67 12.05
N MET A 31 -1.74 3.55 12.89
CA MET A 31 -0.33 3.93 12.85
C MET A 31 0.49 2.84 13.54
N LEU A 32 1.52 2.34 12.87
CA LEU A 32 2.45 1.40 13.49
C LEU A 32 3.30 2.17 14.51
N THR A 33 3.55 1.58 15.69
CA THR A 33 4.38 2.21 16.73
C THR A 33 5.85 1.82 16.54
N GLY A 34 6.78 2.55 17.19
CA GLY A 34 8.23 2.31 17.05
C GLY A 34 8.65 0.87 17.35
N THR A 35 8.03 0.22 18.33
CA THR A 35 8.34 -1.18 18.70
C THR A 35 7.99 -2.18 17.60
N GLU A 36 6.91 -1.93 16.86
CA GLU A 36 6.46 -2.79 15.75
C GLU A 36 7.36 -2.64 14.52
N ARG A 37 7.91 -1.44 14.30
CA ARG A 37 8.92 -1.18 13.25
C ARG A 37 10.26 -1.89 13.53
N VAL A 38 10.64 -2.02 14.80
CA VAL A 38 11.93 -2.63 15.20
C VAL A 38 11.90 -4.17 15.13
N ARG A 39 10.74 -4.82 15.30
CA ARG A 39 10.63 -6.28 15.18
C ARG A 39 10.76 -6.82 13.74
N ALA A 40 10.59 -5.96 12.74
CA ALA A 40 10.70 -6.32 11.33
C ALA A 40 12.15 -6.18 10.85
N ASP A 41 13.06 -7.03 11.34
CA ASP A 41 14.55 -6.96 11.25
C ASP A 41 15.15 -7.16 9.82
N ARG A 42 14.45 -6.69 8.80
CA ARG A 42 14.85 -6.60 7.38
C ARG A 42 14.37 -5.22 6.86
N PRO A 43 14.68 -4.78 5.62
CA PRO A 43 14.51 -3.37 5.20
C PRO A 43 13.05 -2.88 5.03
N GLU A 44 12.16 -3.22 5.97
CA GLU A 44 10.79 -2.73 6.17
C GLU A 44 10.77 -1.44 7.03
N GLN A 45 11.91 -0.78 7.18
CA GLN A 45 12.13 0.37 8.07
C GLN A 45 11.23 1.58 7.75
N SER A 46 10.52 1.56 6.62
CA SER A 46 9.61 2.60 6.18
C SER A 46 8.13 2.30 6.39
N LEU A 47 7.75 1.17 6.99
CA LEU A 47 6.34 0.90 7.31
C LEU A 47 5.82 1.92 8.33
N THR A 48 4.76 2.62 7.95
CA THR A 48 4.17 3.70 8.75
C THR A 48 2.81 3.33 9.31
N HIS A 49 2.00 2.62 8.53
CA HIS A 49 0.62 2.32 8.85
C HIS A 49 0.26 0.88 8.46
N ARG A 50 -0.72 0.34 9.16
CA ARG A 50 -1.52 -0.83 8.77
C ARG A 50 -2.88 -0.33 8.30
N ILE A 51 -3.31 -0.77 7.13
CA ILE A 51 -4.65 -0.46 6.61
C ILE A 51 -5.37 -1.78 6.36
N THR A 52 -6.47 -1.99 7.05
CA THR A 52 -7.31 -3.18 6.91
C THR A 52 -8.55 -2.82 6.11
N LEU A 53 -8.81 -3.56 5.04
CA LEU A 53 -9.94 -3.34 4.15
C LEU A 53 -10.61 -4.67 3.78
N ARG A 54 -11.83 -4.62 3.26
CA ARG A 54 -12.53 -5.83 2.81
C ARG A 54 -11.70 -6.55 1.74
N TYR A 55 -11.52 -7.86 1.90
CA TYR A 55 -10.72 -8.68 0.99
C TYR A 55 -11.09 -8.45 -0.48
N ARG A 56 -10.05 -8.43 -1.31
CA ARG A 56 -10.12 -8.26 -2.76
C ARG A 56 -8.87 -8.82 -3.40
N GLU A 57 -9.07 -9.55 -4.48
CA GLU A 57 -7.95 -10.05 -5.29
C GLU A 57 -7.35 -8.91 -6.13
N GLY A 58 -6.08 -9.05 -6.46
CA GLY A 58 -5.38 -8.12 -7.37
C GLY A 58 -4.83 -6.84 -6.73
N VAL A 59 -4.95 -6.64 -5.42
CA VAL A 59 -4.22 -5.55 -4.74
C VAL A 59 -2.75 -5.93 -4.60
N THR A 60 -1.85 -5.11 -5.13
CA THR A 60 -0.41 -5.39 -5.17
C THR A 60 0.41 -4.22 -4.64
N GLY A 61 1.69 -4.46 -4.36
CA GLY A 61 2.64 -3.41 -3.97
C GLY A 61 2.95 -2.36 -5.05
N ALA A 62 2.52 -2.58 -6.30
CA ALA A 62 2.64 -1.58 -7.35
C ALA A 62 1.57 -0.47 -7.22
N MET A 63 0.48 -0.75 -6.50
CA MET A 63 -0.62 0.19 -6.23
C MET A 63 -0.32 1.05 -4.99
N ARG A 64 -1.13 2.09 -4.79
CA ARG A 64 -1.08 2.90 -3.56
C ARG A 64 -2.48 3.28 -3.07
N LEU A 65 -2.60 3.51 -1.78
CA LEU A 65 -3.82 4.00 -1.15
C LEU A 65 -3.73 5.51 -0.92
N THR A 66 -4.84 6.23 -1.04
CA THR A 66 -4.90 7.68 -0.84
C THR A 66 -6.09 8.10 0.02
N ILE A 67 -5.87 9.12 0.86
CA ILE A 67 -6.91 9.83 1.63
C ILE A 67 -6.63 11.34 1.57
N GLY A 68 -7.48 12.07 0.85
CA GLY A 68 -7.22 13.47 0.52
C GLY A 68 -5.87 13.62 -0.19
N LEU A 69 -4.95 14.38 0.41
CA LEU A 69 -3.61 14.63 -0.13
C LEU A 69 -2.54 13.61 0.33
N ARG A 70 -2.86 12.76 1.32
CA ARG A 70 -1.93 11.76 1.85
C ARG A 70 -1.91 10.52 0.97
N ARG A 71 -0.71 9.99 0.71
CA ARG A 71 -0.47 8.84 -0.16
C ARG A 71 0.28 7.76 0.60
N PHE A 72 -0.13 6.52 0.41
CA PHE A 72 0.41 5.36 1.10
C PHE A 72 0.83 4.29 0.09
N ALA A 73 2.13 4.13 -0.11
CA ALA A 73 2.68 3.07 -0.95
C ALA A 73 2.45 1.72 -0.27
N ILE A 74 1.85 0.77 -1.00
CA ILE A 74 1.64 -0.58 -0.49
C ILE A 74 2.98 -1.31 -0.53
N ARG A 75 3.44 -1.80 0.62
CA ARG A 75 4.67 -2.59 0.73
C ARG A 75 4.36 -4.08 0.85
N ALA A 76 3.29 -4.42 1.55
CA ALA A 76 2.74 -5.76 1.59
C ALA A 76 1.21 -5.71 1.63
N ALA A 77 0.57 -6.71 1.03
CA ALA A 77 -0.87 -6.94 1.13
C ALA A 77 -1.09 -8.43 1.34
N SER A 78 -1.77 -8.81 2.42
CA SER A 78 -1.99 -10.21 2.78
C SER A 78 -3.34 -10.43 3.45
N ASP A 79 -3.82 -11.65 3.38
CA ASP A 79 -4.95 -12.17 4.15
C ASP A 79 -4.39 -13.03 5.28
N PRO A 80 -4.15 -12.46 6.48
CA PRO A 80 -3.40 -13.15 7.53
C PRO A 80 -4.15 -14.34 8.14
N ASP A 81 -5.48 -14.34 8.10
CA ASP A 81 -6.30 -15.44 8.61
C ASP A 81 -6.71 -16.45 7.52
N GLY A 82 -6.46 -16.12 6.24
CA GLY A 82 -6.74 -16.97 5.09
C GLY A 82 -8.23 -17.13 4.77
N SER A 83 -9.11 -16.39 5.47
CA SER A 83 -10.56 -16.52 5.35
C SER A 83 -11.15 -15.73 4.18
N LYS A 84 -10.32 -14.98 3.45
CA LYS A 84 -10.70 -14.03 2.41
C LYS A 84 -11.75 -13.03 2.88
N ARG A 85 -11.68 -12.63 4.15
CA ARG A 85 -12.57 -11.61 4.72
C ARG A 85 -11.93 -10.24 4.71
N ASP A 86 -10.69 -10.16 5.16
CA ASP A 86 -9.95 -8.92 5.28
C ASP A 86 -8.64 -9.01 4.49
N LEU A 87 -8.26 -7.88 3.92
CA LEU A 87 -6.93 -7.67 3.36
C LEU A 87 -6.22 -6.67 4.25
N VAL A 88 -5.08 -7.08 4.81
CA VAL A 88 -4.20 -6.23 5.59
C VAL A 88 -3.10 -5.71 4.70
N CYS A 89 -3.05 -4.40 4.54
CA CYS A 89 -2.01 -3.69 3.81
C CYS A 89 -1.04 -3.06 4.78
N LEU A 90 0.24 -3.43 4.70
CA LEU A 90 1.33 -2.70 5.35
C LEU A 90 1.84 -1.65 4.38
N VAL A 91 1.85 -0.40 4.83
CA VAL A 91 2.09 0.74 3.95
C VAL A 91 3.08 1.74 4.50
N GLU A 92 3.75 2.43 3.57
CA GLU A 92 4.59 3.58 3.83
C GLU A 92 3.87 4.85 3.39
N GLU A 93 3.77 5.84 4.26
CA GLU A 93 3.27 7.16 3.91
C GLU A 93 4.33 7.92 3.11
N VAL A 94 3.99 8.25 1.88
CA VAL A 94 4.84 9.01 0.97
C VAL A 94 4.71 10.48 1.33
N ARG A 95 5.79 11.06 1.85
CA ARG A 95 5.90 12.51 2.05
C ARG A 95 6.12 13.20 0.71
N PRO A 96 5.49 14.36 0.48
CA PRO A 96 5.67 15.14 -0.75
C PRO A 96 7.11 15.64 -0.93
#